data_AF-A0AAN6XYA1-F1
#
_entry.id   AF-A0AAN6XYA1-F1
#
_cell.length_a   1.000
_cell.length_b   1.000
_cell.length_c   1.000
_cell.angle_alpha   90.00
_cell.angle_beta   90.00
_cell.angle_gamma   90.00
#
_symmetry.space_group_name_H-M   'P 1'
#
loop_
_entity.id
_entity.type
_entity.pdbx_description
1 polymer ?
#
loop_
_entity_poly.entity_id
_entity_poly.type
_entity_poly.pdbx_seq_one_letter_code
_entity_poly.pdbx_strand_id
1 'polypeptide(L)'
;MMTTSRIYADGFPSLAAFIASDPDRTTGIFKRFDRLAVRNLLNIQAELAELQAQLDIFDDEDQISKERSQSLRNWADYKKRQAEDPARMELMIKIKETIKEYREALIFESTLAAIPPPDRKTLKAFREVFFHGRPSDGDSFPTLGGSSATVYNDPNDLVAVHHLQDLDRLTVFVRDHFGYFFKQETPTDGTDIPIVGYASGQKLSTFVGYLSAILAALLLFGSILVLYKTTSPEAKLGLVVLFTSVFAISLSVLTNAKRSEIHGSTAAYAAVLVVFISGNVGG
;
A
#
# COMPACT_ATOMS: atom_id res chain seq x y z
N MET A 1 -1.36 31.93 20.72
CA MET A 1 -2.10 30.93 21.52
C MET A 1 -1.13 29.80 21.82
N MET A 2 -0.64 29.72 23.06
CA MET A 2 0.23 28.63 23.51
C MET A 2 -0.61 27.36 23.62
N THR A 3 -0.38 26.38 22.75
CA THR A 3 -0.90 25.02 22.92
C THR A 3 -0.22 24.42 24.15
N THR A 4 -0.95 24.27 25.24
CA THR A 4 -0.50 23.55 26.42
C THR A 4 -0.18 22.12 26.00
N SER A 5 1.10 21.74 25.96
CA SER A 5 1.51 20.36 25.70
C SER A 5 0.96 19.48 26.83
N ARG A 6 0.00 18.62 26.49
CA ARG A 6 -0.51 17.62 27.43
C ARG A 6 0.58 16.59 27.62
N ILE A 7 1.11 16.48 28.83
CA ILE A 7 2.00 15.38 29.21
C ILE A 7 1.13 14.11 29.31
N TYR A 8 1.38 13.15 28.44
CA TYR A 8 0.68 11.87 28.45
C TYR A 8 1.41 10.89 29.37
N ALA A 9 0.65 10.13 30.15
CA ALA A 9 1.19 9.01 30.90
C ALA A 9 1.74 7.94 29.95
N ASP A 10 2.84 7.30 30.34
CA ASP A 10 3.45 6.23 29.56
C ASP A 10 2.48 5.04 29.40
N GLY A 11 2.43 4.46 28.21
CA GLY A 11 1.48 3.41 27.83
C GLY A 11 0.59 3.78 26.65
N PHE A 12 -0.69 3.37 26.71
CA PHE A 12 -1.65 3.67 25.64
C PHE A 12 -1.81 5.17 25.34
N PRO A 13 -1.86 6.09 26.33
CA PRO A 13 -2.00 7.51 26.04
C PRO A 13 -0.80 8.11 25.31
N SER A 14 0.43 7.82 25.75
CA SER A 14 1.65 8.31 25.10
C SER A 14 1.81 7.74 23.71
N LEU A 15 1.57 6.43 23.52
CA LEU A 15 1.67 5.78 22.22
C LEU A 15 0.60 6.29 21.24
N ALA A 16 -0.65 6.46 21.69
CA ALA A 16 -1.71 7.00 20.85
C ALA A 16 -1.42 8.45 20.45
N ALA A 17 -0.92 9.27 21.38
CA ALA A 17 -0.51 10.65 21.08
C ALA A 17 0.64 10.69 20.07
N PHE A 18 1.64 9.81 20.22
CA PHE A 18 2.74 9.68 19.26
C PHE A 18 2.24 9.27 17.87
N ILE A 19 1.42 8.23 17.77
CA ILE A 19 0.85 7.77 16.49
C ILE A 19 0.00 8.87 15.84
N ALA A 20 -0.81 9.58 16.63
CA ALA A 20 -1.66 10.66 16.13
C ALA A 20 -0.91 11.96 15.81
N SER A 21 0.30 12.14 16.35
CA SER A 21 1.11 13.36 16.13
C SER A 21 1.73 13.42 14.74
N ASP A 22 1.86 12.29 14.04
CA ASP A 22 2.42 12.23 12.69
C ASP A 22 1.43 12.78 11.64
N PRO A 23 1.72 13.93 11.01
CA PRO A 23 0.86 14.50 9.98
C PRO A 23 0.71 13.59 8.75
N ASP A 24 1.76 12.85 8.41
CA ASP A 24 1.80 11.96 7.25
C ASP A 24 1.25 10.56 7.58
N ARG A 25 0.84 10.32 8.84
CA ARG A 25 0.26 9.05 9.36
C ARG A 25 1.09 7.80 9.09
N THR A 26 2.38 7.95 8.82
CA THR A 26 3.34 6.87 8.57
C THR A 26 3.63 6.05 9.83
N THR A 27 3.48 6.65 11.01
CA THR A 27 3.56 5.99 12.32
C THR A 27 2.30 5.21 12.70
N GLY A 28 1.25 5.23 11.86
CA GLY A 28 0.03 4.44 12.02
C GLY A 28 0.25 2.94 11.81
N ILE A 29 1.19 2.36 12.56
CA ILE A 29 1.61 0.97 12.48
C ILE A 29 0.82 0.15 13.48
N PHE A 30 0.19 -0.90 13.00
CA PHE A 30 -0.60 -1.83 13.81
C PHE A 30 -0.25 -3.26 13.47
N LYS A 31 -0.53 -4.17 14.41
CA LYS A 31 -0.38 -5.61 14.19
C LYS A 31 -1.56 -6.14 13.38
N ARG A 32 -1.26 -6.93 12.34
CA ARG A 32 -2.26 -7.53 11.45
C ARG A 32 -2.91 -8.76 12.07
N PHE A 33 -2.18 -9.46 12.93
CA PHE A 33 -2.60 -10.69 13.59
C PHE A 33 -2.83 -11.85 12.60
N ASP A 34 -1.96 -12.01 11.62
CA ASP A 34 -2.07 -12.99 10.53
C ASP A 34 -2.40 -14.41 11.01
N ARG A 35 -1.72 -14.86 12.04
CA ARG A 35 -1.94 -16.20 12.59
C ARG A 35 -3.36 -16.36 13.15
N LEU A 36 -3.91 -15.34 13.80
CA LEU A 36 -5.27 -15.39 14.36
C LEU A 36 -6.31 -15.25 13.26
N ALA A 37 -6.07 -14.35 12.29
CA ALA A 37 -6.91 -14.17 11.11
C ALA A 37 -7.06 -15.48 10.31
N VAL A 38 -5.94 -16.11 9.95
CA VAL A 38 -5.94 -17.40 9.23
C VAL A 38 -6.62 -18.48 10.06
N ARG A 39 -6.39 -18.53 11.38
CA ARG A 39 -7.08 -19.49 12.25
C ARG A 39 -8.60 -19.28 12.26
N ASN A 40 -9.05 -18.02 12.25
CA ASN A 40 -10.47 -17.70 12.17
C ASN A 40 -11.07 -18.19 10.84
N LEU A 41 -10.41 -17.91 9.71
CA LEU A 41 -10.85 -18.41 8.40
C LEU A 41 -10.94 -19.93 8.35
N LEU A 42 -9.94 -20.64 8.90
CA LEU A 42 -9.94 -22.11 8.97
C LEU A 42 -11.09 -22.65 9.82
N ASN A 43 -11.42 -22.00 10.94
CA ASN A 43 -12.55 -22.40 11.79
C ASN A 43 -13.88 -22.27 11.05
N ILE A 44 -14.11 -21.11 10.40
CA ILE A 44 -15.36 -20.88 9.66
C ILE A 44 -15.46 -21.82 8.44
N GLN A 45 -14.33 -22.07 7.76
CA GLN A 45 -14.27 -23.04 6.66
C GLN A 45 -14.63 -24.46 7.12
N ALA A 46 -14.13 -24.88 8.28
CA ALA A 46 -14.47 -26.19 8.84
C ALA A 46 -15.96 -26.28 9.21
N GLU A 47 -16.53 -25.23 9.83
CA GLU A 47 -17.97 -25.19 10.12
C GLU A 47 -18.81 -25.27 8.84
N LEU A 48 -18.45 -24.54 7.78
CA LEU A 48 -19.14 -24.63 6.49
C LEU A 48 -19.07 -26.03 5.87
N ALA A 49 -17.94 -26.72 6.00
CA ALA A 49 -17.80 -28.09 5.50
C ALA A 49 -18.75 -29.07 6.22
N GLU A 50 -18.88 -28.94 7.55
CA GLU A 50 -19.83 -29.73 8.34
C GLU A 50 -21.29 -29.43 7.97
N LEU A 51 -21.64 -28.16 7.78
CA LEU A 51 -22.99 -27.76 7.37
C LEU A 51 -23.31 -28.25 5.94
N GLN A 52 -22.33 -28.23 5.04
CA GLN A 52 -22.47 -28.78 3.69
C GLN A 52 -22.71 -30.29 3.76
N ALA A 53 -21.93 -31.03 4.54
CA ALA A 53 -22.11 -32.48 4.70
C ALA A 53 -23.51 -32.81 5.24
N GLN A 54 -24.04 -32.02 6.18
CA GLN A 54 -25.42 -32.18 6.67
C GLN A 54 -26.46 -31.91 5.58
N LEU A 55 -26.24 -30.91 4.72
CA LEU A 55 -27.13 -30.60 3.61
C LEU A 55 -27.12 -31.72 2.56
N ASP A 56 -25.94 -32.26 2.26
CA ASP A 56 -25.76 -33.36 1.31
C ASP A 56 -26.54 -34.62 1.78
N ILE A 57 -26.59 -34.89 3.10
CA ILE A 57 -27.42 -35.98 3.67
C ILE A 57 -28.91 -35.76 3.36
N PHE A 58 -29.44 -34.54 3.56
CA PHE A 58 -30.84 -34.23 3.22
C PHE A 58 -31.10 -34.38 1.71
N ASP A 59 -30.16 -33.96 0.88
CA ASP A 59 -30.28 -34.08 -0.57
C ASP A 59 -30.24 -35.55 -1.04
N ASP A 60 -29.44 -36.40 -0.38
CA ASP A 60 -29.39 -37.84 -0.64
C ASP A 60 -30.70 -38.55 -0.21
N GLU A 61 -31.28 -38.18 0.93
CA GLU A 61 -32.58 -38.70 1.37
C GLU A 61 -33.73 -38.33 0.41
N ASP A 62 -33.66 -37.16 -0.21
CA ASP A 62 -34.65 -36.70 -1.18
C ASP A 62 -34.52 -37.39 -2.55
N GLN A 63 -33.35 -37.94 -2.89
CA GLN A 63 -33.17 -38.72 -4.12
C GLN A 63 -33.93 -40.06 -4.11
N ILE A 64 -34.30 -40.57 -2.93
CA ILE A 64 -34.98 -41.86 -2.77
C ILE A 64 -36.41 -41.84 -3.36
N SER A 65 -37.08 -40.68 -3.41
CA SER A 65 -38.43 -40.55 -3.95
C SER A 65 -38.48 -39.61 -5.16
N LYS A 66 -39.12 -40.05 -6.25
CA LYS A 66 -39.34 -39.23 -7.46
C LYS A 66 -40.10 -37.93 -7.16
N GLU A 67 -41.05 -37.96 -6.25
CA GLU A 67 -41.85 -36.79 -5.86
C GLU A 67 -41.01 -35.77 -5.11
N ARG A 68 -40.13 -36.24 -4.20
CA ARG A 68 -39.19 -35.40 -3.44
C ARG A 68 -38.16 -34.76 -4.38
N SER A 69 -37.56 -35.57 -5.25
CA SER A 69 -36.62 -35.09 -6.27
C SER A 69 -37.25 -34.05 -7.20
N GLN A 70 -38.52 -34.21 -7.58
CA GLN A 70 -39.23 -33.22 -8.40
C GLN A 70 -39.47 -31.91 -7.65
N SER A 71 -39.73 -31.96 -6.33
CA SER A 71 -39.94 -30.77 -5.50
C SER A 71 -38.68 -29.88 -5.37
N LEU A 72 -37.47 -30.46 -5.47
CA LEU A 72 -36.20 -29.72 -5.44
C LEU A 72 -36.00 -28.82 -6.67
N ARG A 73 -36.66 -29.15 -7.79
CA ARG A 73 -36.51 -28.41 -9.06
C ARG A 73 -37.40 -27.17 -9.14
N ASN A 74 -38.48 -27.14 -8.37
CA ASN A 74 -39.48 -26.09 -8.40
C ASN A 74 -39.45 -25.28 -7.10
N TRP A 75 -39.13 -23.99 -7.19
CA TRP A 75 -39.04 -23.11 -6.00
C TRP A 75 -40.34 -23.07 -5.16
N ALA A 76 -41.51 -23.10 -5.80
CA ALA A 76 -42.80 -23.07 -5.11
C ALA A 76 -43.04 -24.35 -4.28
N ASP A 77 -42.64 -25.50 -4.80
CA ASP A 77 -42.79 -26.80 -4.13
C ASP A 77 -41.72 -26.98 -3.05
N TYR A 78 -40.49 -26.55 -3.34
CA TYR A 78 -39.39 -26.47 -2.38
C TYR A 78 -39.77 -25.65 -1.15
N LYS A 79 -40.31 -24.44 -1.34
CA LYS A 79 -40.71 -23.54 -0.24
C LYS A 79 -41.84 -24.12 0.62
N LYS A 80 -42.81 -24.81 0.02
CA LYS A 80 -43.89 -25.49 0.76
C LYS A 80 -43.33 -26.60 1.65
N ARG A 81 -42.46 -27.44 1.09
CA ARG A 81 -41.78 -28.52 1.80
C ARG A 81 -40.87 -27.99 2.92
N GLN A 82 -40.23 -26.85 2.69
CA GLN A 82 -39.41 -26.18 3.71
C GLN A 82 -40.24 -25.67 4.91
N ALA A 83 -41.55 -25.46 4.74
CA ALA A 83 -42.45 -25.16 5.86
C ALA A 83 -42.87 -26.42 6.64
N GLU A 84 -42.73 -27.60 6.03
CA GLU A 84 -43.01 -28.90 6.64
C GLU A 84 -41.76 -29.47 7.35
N ASP A 85 -40.56 -29.08 6.91
CA ASP A 85 -39.27 -29.49 7.48
C ASP A 85 -38.50 -28.29 8.09
N PRO A 86 -38.66 -28.02 9.39
CA PRO A 86 -37.96 -26.94 10.06
C PRO A 86 -36.44 -27.17 10.14
N ALA A 87 -35.98 -28.42 10.20
CA ALA A 87 -34.55 -28.73 10.38
C ALA A 87 -33.74 -28.33 9.13
N ARG A 88 -34.25 -28.61 7.93
CA ARG A 88 -33.62 -28.15 6.68
C ARG A 88 -33.66 -26.64 6.52
N MET A 89 -34.75 -25.98 6.94
CA MET A 89 -34.83 -24.52 6.92
C MET A 89 -33.76 -23.90 7.82
N GLU A 90 -33.66 -24.38 9.06
CA GLU A 90 -32.67 -23.91 10.04
C GLU A 90 -31.24 -24.11 9.54
N LEU A 91 -30.93 -25.28 8.97
CA LEU A 91 -29.63 -25.55 8.35
C LEU A 91 -29.31 -24.56 7.22
N MET A 92 -30.28 -24.29 6.34
CA MET A 92 -30.10 -23.35 5.23
C MET A 92 -29.93 -21.90 5.70
N ILE A 93 -30.59 -21.50 6.78
CA ILE A 93 -30.37 -20.18 7.41
C ILE A 93 -28.94 -20.10 7.95
N LYS A 94 -28.52 -21.13 8.70
CA LYS A 94 -27.17 -21.20 9.26
C LYS A 94 -26.10 -21.15 8.17
N ILE A 95 -26.25 -21.91 7.09
CA ILE A 95 -25.32 -21.87 5.93
C ILE A 95 -25.25 -20.46 5.35
N LYS A 96 -26.38 -19.76 5.18
CA LYS A 96 -26.41 -18.39 4.62
C LYS A 96 -25.68 -17.38 5.50
N GLU A 97 -25.79 -17.53 6.81
CA GLU A 97 -25.10 -16.67 7.78
C GLU A 97 -23.60 -16.97 7.79
N THR A 98 -23.21 -18.23 7.94
CA THR A 98 -21.80 -18.63 8.01
C THR A 98 -21.06 -18.36 6.69
N ILE A 99 -21.71 -18.55 5.53
CA ILE A 99 -21.06 -18.27 4.24
C ILE A 99 -20.85 -16.77 4.01
N LYS A 100 -21.75 -15.94 4.53
CA LYS A 100 -21.61 -14.49 4.50
C LYS A 100 -20.42 -14.07 5.36
N GLU A 101 -20.35 -14.57 6.59
CA GLU A 101 -19.23 -14.30 7.51
C GLU A 101 -17.89 -14.74 6.91
N TYR A 102 -17.82 -15.94 6.33
CA TYR A 102 -16.61 -16.44 5.67
C TYR A 102 -16.16 -15.54 4.52
N ARG A 103 -17.08 -15.16 3.64
CA ARG A 103 -16.77 -14.32 2.47
C ARG A 103 -16.35 -12.91 2.87
N GLU A 104 -17.04 -12.32 3.85
CA GLU A 104 -16.67 -11.01 4.40
C GLU A 104 -15.27 -11.07 5.01
N ALA A 105 -15.00 -12.05 5.88
CA ALA A 105 -13.69 -12.25 6.48
C ALA A 105 -12.59 -12.44 5.41
N LEU A 106 -12.85 -13.25 4.37
CA LEU A 106 -11.88 -13.49 3.30
C LEU A 106 -11.56 -12.24 2.48
N ILE A 107 -12.58 -11.41 2.18
CA ILE A 107 -12.38 -10.13 1.50
C ILE A 107 -11.57 -9.19 2.39
N PHE A 108 -11.90 -9.07 3.68
CA PHE A 108 -11.14 -8.24 4.60
C PHE A 108 -9.68 -8.68 4.69
N GLU A 109 -9.41 -9.97 4.85
CA GLU A 109 -8.03 -10.48 4.87
C GLU A 109 -7.30 -10.26 3.55
N SER A 110 -7.98 -10.44 2.41
CA SER A 110 -7.40 -10.10 1.10
C SER A 110 -7.04 -8.62 0.99
N THR A 111 -7.87 -7.72 1.54
CA THR A 111 -7.58 -6.29 1.54
C THR A 111 -6.41 -5.95 2.46
N LEU A 112 -6.33 -6.55 3.66
CA LEU A 112 -5.20 -6.35 4.58
C LEU A 112 -3.90 -6.95 4.05
N ALA A 113 -3.95 -8.08 3.35
CA ALA A 113 -2.80 -8.71 2.71
C ALA A 113 -2.23 -7.86 1.56
N ALA A 114 -3.07 -7.07 0.90
CA ALA A 114 -2.66 -6.16 -0.16
C ALA A 114 -1.93 -4.90 0.37
N ILE A 115 -2.08 -4.59 1.66
CA ILE A 115 -1.38 -3.46 2.27
C ILE A 115 0.08 -3.87 2.52
N PRO A 116 1.06 -3.12 1.97
CA PRO A 116 2.47 -3.45 2.16
C PRO A 116 2.91 -3.27 3.62
N PRO A 117 3.98 -3.97 4.04
CA PRO A 117 4.58 -3.77 5.35
C PRO A 117 5.14 -2.34 5.49
N PRO A 118 5.29 -1.83 6.72
CA PRO A 118 5.86 -0.50 6.96
C PRO A 118 7.29 -0.38 6.44
N ASP A 119 7.66 0.82 5.97
CA ASP A 119 9.03 1.13 5.55
C ASP A 119 10.03 0.84 6.67
N ARG A 120 11.19 0.25 6.34
CA ARG A 120 12.19 -0.19 7.33
C ARG A 120 12.69 0.96 8.20
N LYS A 121 12.85 2.16 7.63
CA LYS A 121 13.32 3.34 8.36
C LYS A 121 12.26 3.83 9.35
N THR A 122 11.01 3.91 8.90
CA THR A 122 9.86 4.28 9.75
C THR A 122 9.65 3.26 10.86
N LEU A 123 9.70 1.97 10.56
CA LEU A 123 9.56 0.91 11.56
C LEU A 123 10.70 0.97 12.60
N LYS A 124 11.93 1.26 12.19
CA LYS A 124 13.05 1.42 13.12
C LYS A 124 12.82 2.61 14.08
N ALA A 125 12.44 3.77 13.54
CA ALA A 125 12.13 4.95 14.35
C ALA A 125 10.94 4.69 15.31
N PHE A 126 9.89 4.05 14.81
CA PHE A 126 8.74 3.66 15.61
C PHE A 126 9.15 2.75 16.77
N ARG A 127 9.99 1.74 16.51
CA ARG A 127 10.50 0.82 17.55
C ARG A 127 11.38 1.53 18.57
N GLU A 128 12.21 2.48 18.16
CA GLU A 128 13.03 3.26 19.09
C GLU A 128 12.15 4.03 20.09
N VAL A 129 11.01 4.58 19.64
CA VAL A 129 10.03 5.23 20.53
C VAL A 129 9.30 4.19 21.39
N PHE A 130 8.80 3.11 20.78
CA PHE A 130 8.04 2.07 21.49
C PHE A 130 8.86 1.33 22.56
N PHE A 131 10.16 1.14 22.37
CA PHE A 131 11.03 0.45 23.33
C PHE A 131 11.82 1.42 24.23
N HIS A 132 11.51 2.74 24.20
CA HIS A 132 12.26 3.76 24.94
C HIS A 132 13.78 3.69 24.70
N GLY A 133 14.19 3.35 23.48
CA GLY A 133 15.58 3.07 23.16
C GLY A 133 15.72 2.01 22.08
N ARG A 134 16.96 1.63 21.77
CA ARG A 134 17.18 0.53 20.82
C ARG A 134 16.82 -0.79 21.51
N PRO A 135 16.15 -1.73 20.83
CA PRO A 135 15.84 -3.03 21.41
C PRO A 135 17.07 -3.85 21.86
N SER A 136 18.27 -3.47 21.40
CA SER A 136 19.55 -4.07 21.80
C SER A 136 20.10 -3.54 23.12
N ASP A 137 19.57 -2.43 23.63
CA ASP A 137 20.06 -1.77 24.83
C ASP A 137 19.39 -2.43 26.05
N GLY A 138 20.19 -2.77 27.07
CA GLY A 138 19.73 -3.49 28.26
C GLY A 138 18.70 -2.75 29.10
N ASP A 139 18.59 -1.43 28.93
CA ASP A 139 17.67 -0.56 29.65
C ASP A 139 16.37 -0.27 28.86
N SER A 140 16.22 -0.82 27.65
CA SER A 140 15.03 -0.62 26.84
C SER A 140 13.82 -1.38 27.41
N PHE A 141 12.65 -0.74 27.40
CA PHE A 141 11.41 -1.36 27.84
C PHE A 141 10.23 -0.93 26.96
N PRO A 142 9.30 -1.86 26.65
CA PRO A 142 8.18 -1.55 25.78
C PRO A 142 7.18 -0.62 26.49
N THR A 143 6.68 0.37 25.75
CA THR A 143 5.59 1.26 26.18
C THR A 143 4.34 0.47 26.59
N LEU A 144 4.05 -0.64 25.90
CA LEU A 144 2.95 -1.52 26.26
C LEU A 144 3.48 -2.78 26.96
N GLY A 145 2.97 -3.07 28.16
CA GLY A 145 3.36 -4.25 28.93
C GLY A 145 2.59 -5.54 28.60
N GLY A 146 2.88 -6.60 29.36
CA GLY A 146 2.20 -7.89 29.26
C GLY A 146 2.32 -8.55 27.89
N SER A 147 1.24 -9.14 27.38
CA SER A 147 1.20 -9.74 26.04
C SER A 147 1.37 -8.73 24.90
N SER A 148 1.23 -7.43 25.18
CA SER A 148 1.39 -6.37 24.19
C SER A 148 2.85 -5.95 23.98
N ALA A 149 3.76 -6.37 24.87
CA ALA A 149 5.19 -6.06 24.81
C ALA A 149 5.87 -6.51 23.51
N THR A 150 5.36 -7.59 22.91
CA THR A 150 5.97 -8.21 21.73
C THR A 150 5.21 -7.94 20.43
N VAL A 151 4.16 -7.11 20.47
CA VAL A 151 3.24 -6.86 19.34
C VAL A 151 3.97 -6.34 18.10
N TYR A 152 5.01 -5.53 18.31
CA TYR A 152 5.78 -4.88 17.25
C TYR A 152 7.11 -5.58 16.90
N ASN A 153 7.35 -6.81 17.39
CA ASN A 153 8.62 -7.53 17.18
C ASN A 153 8.78 -8.09 15.76
N ASP A 154 7.70 -8.60 15.17
CA ASP A 154 7.71 -9.19 13.84
C ASP A 154 7.36 -8.13 12.79
N PRO A 155 8.29 -7.74 11.88
CA PRO A 155 7.99 -6.78 10.82
C PRO A 155 6.96 -7.27 9.79
N ASN A 156 6.80 -8.59 9.63
CA ASN A 156 5.96 -9.16 8.57
C ASN A 156 4.48 -9.21 8.95
N ASP A 157 4.16 -9.17 10.24
CA ASP A 157 2.81 -9.17 10.80
C ASP A 157 2.36 -7.74 11.22
N LEU A 158 2.91 -6.73 10.54
CA LEU A 158 2.60 -5.32 10.76
C LEU A 158 2.05 -4.67 9.49
N VAL A 159 1.14 -3.74 9.69
CA VAL A 159 0.50 -2.96 8.63
C VAL A 159 0.58 -1.46 8.94
N ALA A 160 0.85 -0.65 7.92
CA ALA A 160 0.74 0.80 8.01
C ALA A 160 -0.62 1.26 7.47
N VAL A 161 -1.47 1.81 8.33
CA VAL A 161 -2.85 2.23 7.99
C VAL A 161 -2.89 3.34 6.94
N HIS A 162 -1.84 4.16 6.89
CA HIS A 162 -1.66 5.12 5.82
C HIS A 162 -0.35 4.83 5.09
N HIS A 163 -0.48 4.41 3.84
CA HIS A 163 0.61 4.42 2.90
C HIS A 163 0.56 5.75 2.14
N LEU A 164 1.66 6.49 2.12
CA LEU A 164 1.85 7.58 1.17
C LEU A 164 1.70 6.98 -0.23
N GLN A 165 0.53 7.10 -0.85
CA GLN A 165 0.29 6.67 -2.22
C GLN A 165 1.41 7.23 -3.10
N ASP A 166 2.08 6.30 -3.81
CA ASP A 166 3.03 6.55 -4.88
C ASP A 166 4.16 7.54 -4.56
N LEU A 167 5.10 7.15 -3.71
CA LEU A 167 6.46 7.69 -3.85
C LEU A 167 7.01 7.23 -5.21
N ASP A 168 7.03 8.15 -6.18
CA ASP A 168 7.78 7.95 -7.43
C ASP A 168 9.22 7.49 -7.15
N ARG A 169 9.82 6.74 -8.09
CA ARG A 169 11.20 6.25 -7.96
C ARG A 169 12.20 7.38 -7.68
N LEU A 170 11.97 8.58 -8.25
CA LEU A 170 12.73 9.79 -7.93
C LEU A 170 12.52 10.21 -6.47
N THR A 171 11.31 10.12 -5.94
CA THR A 171 11.00 10.43 -4.53
C THR A 171 11.77 9.53 -3.58
N VAL A 172 11.90 8.24 -3.89
CA VAL A 172 12.75 7.30 -3.12
C VAL A 172 14.23 7.69 -3.22
N PHE A 173 14.72 7.95 -4.44
CA PHE A 173 16.11 8.35 -4.67
C PHE A 173 16.49 9.65 -3.93
N VAL A 174 15.61 10.67 -3.99
CA VAL A 174 15.79 11.95 -3.31
C VAL A 174 15.69 11.80 -1.80
N ARG A 175 14.77 10.96 -1.30
CA ARG A 175 14.71 10.64 0.14
C ARG A 175 15.99 9.98 0.63
N ASP A 176 16.59 9.10 -0.17
CA ASP A 176 17.81 8.36 0.22
C ASP A 176 19.07 9.22 0.14
N HIS A 177 19.20 10.10 -0.86
CA HIS A 177 20.41 10.92 -1.06
C HIS A 177 20.32 12.32 -0.45
N PHE A 178 19.12 12.91 -0.41
CA PHE A 178 18.88 14.28 0.05
C PHE A 178 17.98 14.35 1.30
N GLY A 179 17.67 13.21 1.93
CA GLY A 179 16.81 13.17 3.13
C GLY A 179 17.27 14.06 4.27
N TYR A 180 18.56 14.42 4.32
CA TYR A 180 19.10 15.40 5.28
C TYR A 180 18.51 16.81 5.10
N PHE A 181 18.26 17.25 3.87
CA PHE A 181 17.70 18.58 3.57
C PHE A 181 16.20 18.71 3.87
N PHE A 182 15.49 17.59 3.88
CA PHE A 182 14.04 17.55 4.10
C PHE A 182 13.65 17.13 5.52
N LYS A 183 14.64 16.94 6.40
CA LYS A 183 14.40 16.62 7.81
C LYS A 183 13.73 17.81 8.47
N GLN A 184 12.42 17.74 8.66
CA GLN A 184 11.70 18.81 9.35
C GLN A 184 11.94 18.62 10.85
N GLU A 185 12.72 19.52 11.43
CA GLU A 185 12.79 19.69 12.87
C GLU A 185 11.43 20.26 13.31
N THR A 186 10.59 19.42 13.92
CA THR A 186 9.46 19.90 14.70
C THR A 186 10.01 20.53 15.99
N PRO A 187 9.51 21.71 16.42
CA PRO A 187 9.97 22.33 17.66
C PRO A 187 9.75 21.35 18.82
N THR A 188 10.83 21.02 19.52
CA THR A 188 10.83 20.27 20.78
C THR A 188 10.05 21.07 21.83
N ASP A 189 8.78 20.73 22.02
CA ASP A 189 7.99 21.19 23.15
C ASP A 189 8.01 20.12 24.24
N GLY A 190 9.04 20.19 25.09
CA GLY A 190 9.06 19.64 26.46
C GLY A 190 8.94 18.12 26.67
N THR A 191 9.03 17.29 25.64
CA THR A 191 9.04 15.82 25.80
C THR A 191 10.38 15.25 25.33
N ASP A 192 11.10 14.56 26.22
CA ASP A 192 12.36 13.84 25.95
C ASP A 192 12.16 12.60 25.04
N ILE A 193 11.22 12.66 24.11
CA ILE A 193 10.98 11.62 23.12
C ILE A 193 11.71 12.06 21.86
N PRO A 194 12.70 11.31 21.36
CA PRO A 194 13.38 11.63 20.11
C PRO A 194 12.38 11.47 18.95
N ILE A 195 11.69 12.56 18.60
CA ILE A 195 10.83 12.62 17.42
C ILE A 195 11.76 12.61 16.21
N VAL A 196 12.02 11.41 15.71
CA VAL A 196 12.84 11.19 14.51
C VAL A 196 12.19 11.95 13.36
N GLY A 197 12.86 13.01 12.90
CA GLY A 197 12.34 13.94 11.90
C GLY A 197 11.77 13.23 10.67
N TYR A 198 10.44 13.24 10.58
CA TYR A 198 9.71 12.79 9.42
C TYR A 198 9.89 13.86 8.33
N ALA A 199 10.49 13.46 7.21
CA ALA A 199 10.58 14.32 6.04
C ALA A 199 9.17 14.47 5.47
N SER A 200 8.59 15.67 5.62
CA SER A 200 7.25 16.01 5.13
C SER A 200 7.05 15.49 3.70
N GLY A 201 6.22 14.46 3.54
CA GLY A 201 5.99 13.78 2.27
C GLY A 201 5.45 14.72 1.20
N GLN A 202 4.70 15.74 1.63
CA GLN A 202 4.10 16.73 0.74
C GLN A 202 5.12 17.72 0.17
N LYS A 203 6.08 18.18 0.99
CA LYS A 203 7.20 19.02 0.52
C LYS A 203 8.14 18.23 -0.40
N LEU A 204 8.39 16.97 -0.05
CA LEU A 204 9.21 16.07 -0.86
C LEU A 204 8.58 15.79 -2.23
N SER A 205 7.28 15.46 -2.27
CA SER A 205 6.55 15.25 -3.53
C SER A 205 6.58 16.51 -4.42
N THR A 206 6.39 17.69 -3.83
CA THR A 206 6.45 18.96 -4.56
C THR A 206 7.86 19.23 -5.11
N PHE A 207 8.90 19.00 -4.32
CA PHE A 207 10.29 19.14 -4.75
C PHE A 207 10.65 18.18 -5.88
N VAL A 208 10.21 16.92 -5.77
CA VAL A 208 10.40 15.89 -6.80
C VAL A 208 9.70 16.28 -8.10
N GLY A 209 8.48 16.82 -8.01
CA GLY A 209 7.77 17.37 -9.15
C GLY A 209 8.56 18.50 -9.85
N TYR A 210 9.11 19.44 -9.09
CA TYR A 210 9.95 20.50 -9.64
C TYR A 210 11.24 19.97 -10.26
N LEU A 211 11.94 19.04 -9.60
CA LEU A 211 13.16 18.45 -10.11
C LEU A 211 12.93 17.67 -11.42
N SER A 212 11.83 16.90 -11.48
CA SER A 212 11.40 16.20 -12.69
C SER A 212 11.09 17.17 -13.83
N ALA A 213 10.36 18.25 -13.55
CA ALA A 213 10.05 19.28 -14.54
C ALA A 213 11.32 19.99 -15.05
N ILE A 214 12.27 20.31 -14.17
CA ILE A 214 13.56 20.91 -14.53
C ILE A 214 14.38 19.96 -15.40
N LEU A 215 14.49 18.69 -15.04
CA LEU A 215 15.21 17.69 -15.83
C LEU A 215 14.59 17.51 -17.22
N ALA A 216 13.25 17.45 -17.31
CA ALA A 216 12.54 17.37 -18.58
C ALA A 216 12.81 18.61 -19.45
N ALA A 217 12.75 19.82 -18.87
CA ALA A 217 13.06 21.05 -19.57
C ALA A 217 14.53 21.10 -20.04
N LEU A 218 15.48 20.74 -19.18
CA LEU A 218 16.91 20.69 -19.53
C LEU A 218 17.18 19.67 -20.65
N LEU A 219 16.54 18.51 -20.62
CA LEU A 219 16.67 17.54 -21.71
C LEU A 219 16.07 18.07 -23.01
N LEU A 220 14.92 18.76 -22.97
CA LEU A 220 14.23 19.25 -24.16
C LEU A 220 14.91 20.47 -24.79
N PHE A 221 15.21 21.51 -24.00
CA PHE A 221 15.92 22.68 -24.52
C PHE A 221 17.40 22.39 -24.75
N GLY A 222 18.02 21.58 -23.89
CA GLY A 222 19.42 21.20 -24.01
C GLY A 222 19.69 20.39 -25.28
N SER A 223 18.84 19.40 -25.60
CA SER A 223 18.97 18.65 -26.85
C SER A 223 18.86 19.57 -28.07
N ILE A 224 17.90 20.50 -28.07
CA ILE A 224 17.71 21.45 -29.18
C ILE A 224 18.96 22.32 -29.38
N LEU A 225 19.52 22.87 -28.30
CA LEU A 225 20.73 23.70 -28.38
C LEU A 225 21.96 22.93 -28.89
N VAL A 226 22.14 21.69 -28.43
CA VAL A 226 23.25 20.83 -28.88
C VAL A 226 23.08 20.45 -30.35
N LEU A 227 21.86 20.12 -30.77
CA LEU A 227 21.54 19.85 -32.18
C LEU A 227 21.72 21.09 -33.06
N TYR A 228 21.39 22.28 -32.56
CA TYR A 228 21.56 23.54 -33.28
C TYR A 228 23.03 23.86 -33.54
N LYS A 229 23.91 23.64 -32.55
CA LYS A 229 25.35 23.89 -32.69
C LYS A 229 26.08 22.83 -33.54
N THR A 230 25.45 21.69 -33.79
CA THR A 230 26.09 20.59 -34.53
C THR A 230 25.79 20.71 -36.01
N THR A 231 26.81 20.82 -36.85
CA THR A 231 26.64 20.99 -38.31
C THR A 231 26.57 19.65 -39.06
N SER A 232 27.27 18.61 -38.59
CA SER A 232 27.36 17.31 -39.28
C SER A 232 26.01 16.54 -39.27
N PRO A 233 25.50 16.11 -40.44
CA PRO A 233 24.23 15.35 -40.53
C PRO A 233 24.28 14.00 -39.80
N GLU A 234 25.38 13.26 -39.91
CA GLU A 234 25.55 11.96 -39.24
C GLU A 234 25.60 12.13 -37.71
N ALA A 235 26.27 13.19 -37.23
CA ALA A 235 26.32 13.50 -35.81
C ALA A 235 24.95 13.93 -35.25
N LYS A 236 24.15 14.67 -36.04
CA LYS A 236 22.77 15.04 -35.67
C LYS A 236 21.92 13.79 -35.45
N LEU A 237 21.99 12.81 -36.36
CA LEU A 237 21.21 11.57 -36.25
C LEU A 237 21.62 10.75 -35.02
N GLY A 238 22.91 10.64 -34.75
CA GLY A 238 23.43 10.00 -33.53
C GLY A 238 22.95 10.69 -32.24
N LEU A 239 22.95 12.04 -32.23
CA LEU A 239 22.47 12.81 -31.09
C LEU A 239 20.96 12.64 -30.83
N VAL A 240 20.12 12.48 -31.86
CA VAL A 240 18.68 12.19 -31.65
C VAL A 240 18.49 10.87 -30.93
N VAL A 241 19.19 9.82 -31.38
CA VAL A 241 19.11 8.50 -30.75
C VAL A 241 19.59 8.59 -29.31
N LEU A 242 20.69 9.31 -29.06
CA LEU A 242 21.24 9.52 -27.72
C LEU A 242 20.24 10.25 -26.82
N PHE A 243 19.75 11.44 -27.21
CA PHE A 243 18.85 12.22 -26.37
C PHE A 243 17.50 11.53 -26.15
N THR A 244 16.96 10.87 -27.17
CA THR A 244 15.73 10.07 -27.04
C THR A 244 15.92 8.92 -26.05
N SER A 245 17.08 8.25 -26.08
CA SER A 245 17.40 7.17 -25.15
C SER A 245 17.57 7.70 -23.72
N VAL A 246 18.30 8.80 -23.54
CA VAL A 246 18.48 9.44 -22.21
C VAL A 246 17.14 9.89 -21.65
N PHE A 247 16.26 10.47 -22.48
CA PHE A 247 14.92 10.87 -22.07
C PHE A 247 14.08 9.66 -21.61
N ALA A 248 14.05 8.58 -22.41
CA ALA A 248 13.33 7.36 -22.06
C ALA A 248 13.85 6.73 -20.76
N ILE A 249 15.18 6.67 -20.60
CA ILE A 249 15.82 6.19 -19.36
C ILE A 249 15.45 7.09 -18.19
N SER A 250 15.52 8.42 -18.35
CA SER A 250 15.17 9.35 -17.28
C SER A 250 13.73 9.18 -16.84
N LEU A 251 12.79 9.03 -17.77
CA LEU A 251 11.38 8.84 -17.45
C LEU A 251 11.16 7.49 -16.75
N SER A 252 11.80 6.42 -17.24
CA SER A 252 11.67 5.08 -16.65
C SER A 252 12.30 4.95 -15.25
N VAL A 253 13.41 5.64 -15.01
CA VAL A 253 14.14 5.57 -13.74
C VAL A 253 13.56 6.54 -12.72
N LEU A 254 13.06 7.70 -13.15
CA LEU A 254 12.65 8.77 -12.26
C LEU A 254 11.14 8.78 -11.97
N THR A 255 10.28 8.38 -12.90
CA THR A 255 8.81 8.45 -12.70
C THR A 255 8.18 7.07 -12.59
N ASN A 256 6.98 6.98 -12.00
CA ASN A 256 6.14 5.77 -12.07
C ASN A 256 5.29 5.71 -13.36
N ALA A 257 5.75 6.33 -14.46
CA ALA A 257 5.02 6.33 -15.72
C ALA A 257 4.78 4.89 -16.21
N LYS A 258 3.56 4.62 -16.67
CA LYS A 258 3.20 3.32 -17.25
C LYS A 258 3.99 3.11 -18.54
N ARG A 259 4.21 1.85 -18.92
CA ARG A 259 4.93 1.50 -20.17
C ARG A 259 4.37 2.22 -21.40
N SER A 260 3.04 2.37 -21.46
CA SER A 260 2.34 3.11 -22.53
C SER A 260 2.66 4.61 -22.52
N GLU A 261 2.74 5.23 -21.34
CA GLU A 261 3.07 6.64 -21.18
C GLU A 261 4.52 6.90 -21.56
N ILE A 262 5.44 6.01 -21.15
CA ILE A 262 6.86 6.10 -21.53
C ILE A 262 7.03 6.05 -23.05
N HIS A 263 6.38 5.09 -23.72
CA HIS A 263 6.47 4.98 -25.18
C HIS A 263 5.85 6.19 -25.89
N GLY A 264 4.70 6.68 -25.41
CA GLY A 264 4.04 7.86 -25.95
C GLY A 264 4.89 9.13 -25.82
N SER A 265 5.39 9.41 -24.62
CA SER A 265 6.27 10.57 -24.37
C SER A 265 7.58 10.48 -25.15
N THR A 266 8.17 9.29 -25.26
CA THR A 266 9.42 9.08 -26.02
C THR A 266 9.20 9.31 -27.52
N ALA A 267 8.09 8.82 -28.07
CA ALA A 267 7.73 9.06 -29.47
C ALA A 267 7.48 10.55 -29.76
N ALA A 268 6.77 11.24 -28.86
CA ALA A 268 6.54 12.68 -28.97
C ALA A 268 7.86 13.47 -28.93
N TYR A 269 8.74 13.14 -27.99
CA TYR A 269 10.05 13.76 -27.87
C TYR A 269 10.92 13.52 -29.12
N ALA A 270 10.97 12.29 -29.62
CA ALA A 270 11.69 11.95 -30.84
C ALA A 270 11.14 12.71 -32.06
N ALA A 271 9.82 12.84 -32.19
CA ALA A 271 9.20 13.60 -33.26
C ALA A 271 9.64 15.07 -33.26
N VAL A 272 9.68 15.71 -32.08
CA VAL A 272 10.15 17.11 -31.95
C VAL A 272 11.60 17.25 -32.42
N LEU A 273 12.49 16.33 -32.02
CA LEU A 273 13.90 16.37 -32.45
C LEU A 273 14.06 16.15 -33.95
N VAL A 274 13.32 15.20 -34.53
CA VAL A 274 13.37 14.90 -35.97
C VAL A 274 12.85 16.08 -36.81
N VAL A 275 11.77 16.73 -36.39
CA VAL A 275 11.25 17.94 -37.05
C VAL A 275 12.28 19.06 -37.00
N PHE A 276 12.95 19.25 -35.86
CA PHE A 276 13.97 20.29 -35.71
C PHE A 276 15.18 20.06 -36.65
N ILE A 277 15.62 18.81 -36.81
CA ILE A 277 16.69 18.48 -37.77
C ILE A 277 16.24 18.70 -39.21
N SER A 278 15.02 18.29 -39.54
CA SER A 278 14.48 18.42 -40.90
C SER A 278 14.34 19.88 -41.33
N GLY A 279 13.93 20.77 -40.41
CA GLY A 279 13.82 22.20 -40.68
C GLY A 279 15.17 22.91 -40.90
N ASN A 280 16.24 22.41 -40.27
CA ASN A 280 17.58 23.01 -40.35
C ASN A 280 18.44 22.46 -41.52
N VAL A 281 17.89 21.56 -42.33
CA VAL A 281 18.54 20.98 -43.53
C VAL A 281 17.96 21.56 -44.83
N GLY A 282 16.84 22.30 -44.75
CA GLY A 282 16.15 22.90 -45.90
C GLY A 282 16.39 24.40 -46.11
N GLY A 283 17.39 25.00 -45.45
CA GLY A 283 17.77 26.41 -45.56
C GLY A 283 19.20 26.60 -46.00
#